data_AF-A0A843DB62-F1
#
_entry.id   AF-A0A843DB62-F1
#
_cell.length_a   1.000
_cell.length_b   1.000
_cell.length_c   1.000
_cell.angle_alpha   90.00
_cell.angle_beta   90.00
_cell.angle_gamma   90.00
#
_symmetry.space_group_name_H-M   'P 1'
#
loop_
_entity.id
_entity.type
_entity.pdbx_description
1 polymer ?
#
loop_
_entity_poly.entity_id
_entity_poly.type
_entity_poly.pdbx_seq_one_letter_code
_entity_poly.pdbx_strand_id
1 'polypeptide(L)'
;MKKTYVIGHRHPDTDSVCSAIGYAALLNRNGQDAFIPACCGKLNAESKYALAKFGVEEPSLVLNVEPAVSDLSRMHQDRAVGSTPTIDVIHQMDEKDIRNLPIIDESGKLLGLVSEHGLARAYVSNTKMDTLAVSPIPVETLTRILHGEIRVKKHDVLEGAVYISIDALHVILSRITEKDIAIVGDDEPTQLALVSAGIAALIIADSAPVGQRLLEAAEA
;
A
#
# COMPACT_ATOMS: atom_id res chain seq x y z
N MET A 1 -17.09 22.12 14.26
CA MET A 1 -18.11 23.11 13.88
C MET A 1 -18.60 22.76 12.49
N LYS A 2 -19.91 22.57 12.29
CA LYS A 2 -20.46 22.19 10.99
C LYS A 2 -20.58 23.47 10.14
N LYS A 3 -20.00 23.47 8.93
CA LYS A 3 -20.18 24.57 7.97
C LYS A 3 -21.46 24.33 7.18
N THR A 4 -22.36 25.31 7.18
CA THR A 4 -23.60 25.26 6.42
C THR A 4 -23.66 26.46 5.49
N TYR A 5 -23.83 26.21 4.19
CA TYR A 5 -23.96 27.29 3.21
C TYR A 5 -25.41 27.77 3.13
N VAL A 6 -25.60 29.09 3.17
CA VAL A 6 -26.89 29.75 3.00
C VAL A 6 -26.93 30.33 1.59
N ILE A 7 -27.81 29.79 0.75
CA ILE A 7 -27.89 30.11 -0.67
C ILE A 7 -29.27 30.69 -0.97
N GLY A 8 -29.30 31.77 -1.75
CA GLY A 8 -30.54 32.34 -2.28
C GLY A 8 -30.97 31.73 -3.62
N HIS A 9 -31.44 32.58 -4.52
CA HIS A 9 -31.93 32.22 -5.84
C HIS A 9 -30.82 31.70 -6.77
N ARG A 10 -31.18 30.78 -7.69
CA ARG A 10 -30.26 30.18 -8.67
C ARG A 10 -29.58 31.20 -9.58
N HIS A 11 -30.32 32.24 -9.97
CA HIS A 11 -29.79 33.42 -10.65
C HIS A 11 -29.71 34.54 -9.61
N PRO A 12 -28.52 34.83 -9.04
CA PRO A 12 -28.41 35.73 -7.91
C PRO A 12 -28.58 37.19 -8.34
N ASP A 13 -29.71 37.76 -7.97
CA ASP A 13 -29.96 39.20 -7.98
C ASP A 13 -29.60 39.81 -6.61
N THR A 14 -29.67 41.14 -6.51
CA THR A 14 -29.26 41.88 -5.32
C THR A 14 -30.07 41.48 -4.09
N ASP A 15 -31.38 41.29 -4.24
CA ASP A 15 -32.25 40.89 -3.14
C ASP A 15 -31.92 39.48 -2.62
N SER A 16 -31.70 38.52 -3.53
CA SER A 16 -31.25 37.18 -3.17
C SER A 16 -29.91 37.19 -2.43
N VAL A 17 -28.95 37.98 -2.91
CA VAL A 17 -27.61 38.09 -2.33
C VAL A 17 -27.67 38.70 -0.94
N CYS A 18 -28.36 39.82 -0.79
CA CYS A 18 -28.56 40.50 0.49
C CYS A 18 -29.31 39.61 1.49
N SER A 19 -30.32 38.86 1.03
CA SER A 19 -31.07 37.93 1.88
C SER A 19 -30.19 36.80 2.40
N ALA A 20 -29.34 36.21 1.55
CA ALA A 20 -28.42 35.16 1.97
C ALA A 20 -27.40 35.67 3.02
N ILE A 21 -26.86 36.88 2.82
CA ILE A 21 -25.95 37.54 3.76
C ILE A 21 -26.64 37.82 5.09
N GLY A 22 -27.81 38.48 5.04
CA GLY A 22 -28.56 38.85 6.24
C GLY A 22 -29.01 37.62 7.05
N TYR A 23 -29.45 36.57 6.36
CA TYR A 23 -29.88 35.34 7.01
C TYR A 23 -28.71 34.56 7.62
N ALA A 24 -27.57 34.45 6.93
CA ALA A 24 -26.36 33.86 7.50
C ALA A 24 -25.88 34.64 8.73
N ALA A 25 -25.89 35.98 8.67
CA ALA A 25 -25.54 36.84 9.80
C ALA A 25 -26.50 36.66 10.98
N LEU A 26 -27.81 36.50 10.73
CA LEU A 26 -28.80 36.23 11.78
C LEU A 26 -28.56 34.87 12.46
N LEU A 27 -28.32 33.81 11.68
CA LEU A 27 -28.10 32.46 12.21
C LEU A 27 -26.80 32.39 13.04
N ASN A 28 -25.75 33.06 12.60
CA ASN A 28 -24.49 33.14 13.34
C ASN A 28 -24.59 33.92 14.68
N ARG A 29 -25.64 34.72 14.90
CA ARG A 29 -25.88 35.39 16.20
C ARG A 29 -26.38 34.43 17.29
N ASN A 30 -27.02 33.32 16.89
CA ASN A 30 -27.78 32.46 17.80
C ASN A 30 -27.14 31.07 18.03
N GLY A 31 -26.01 30.73 17.39
CA GLY A 31 -25.59 29.33 17.27
C GLY A 31 -24.10 29.02 17.34
N GLN A 32 -23.81 27.76 17.65
CA GLN A 32 -22.49 27.11 17.75
C GLN A 32 -21.91 26.66 16.38
N ASP A 33 -22.68 26.84 15.29
CA ASP A 33 -22.33 26.44 13.92
C ASP A 33 -21.95 27.63 13.03
N ALA A 34 -21.25 27.37 11.93
CA ALA A 34 -20.79 28.40 11.00
C ALA A 34 -21.68 28.44 9.75
N PHE A 35 -22.51 29.48 9.64
CA PHE A 35 -23.34 29.74 8.47
C PHE A 35 -22.62 30.68 7.51
N ILE A 36 -22.39 30.25 6.27
CA ILE A 36 -21.61 30.99 5.27
C ILE A 36 -22.54 31.43 4.15
N PRO A 37 -22.66 32.73 3.84
CA PRO A 37 -23.46 33.18 2.71
C PRO A 37 -22.80 32.73 1.40
N ALA A 38 -23.63 32.21 0.49
CA ALA A 38 -23.19 31.75 -0.81
C ALA A 38 -24.19 32.09 -1.93
N CYS A 39 -23.72 32.10 -3.17
CA CYS A 39 -24.52 32.34 -4.36
C CYS A 39 -24.25 31.29 -5.45
N CYS A 40 -25.25 31.04 -6.30
CA CYS A 40 -25.19 30.02 -7.35
C CYS A 40 -24.73 30.55 -8.73
N GLY A 41 -24.16 31.74 -8.78
CA GLY A 41 -23.74 32.34 -10.04
C GLY A 41 -22.97 33.64 -9.88
N LYS A 42 -22.48 34.16 -11.00
CA LYS A 42 -21.75 35.43 -11.01
C LYS A 42 -22.67 36.56 -10.58
N LEU A 43 -22.22 37.35 -9.61
CA LEU A 43 -22.92 38.56 -9.18
C LEU A 43 -23.06 39.55 -10.34
N ASN A 44 -24.26 40.12 -10.49
CA ASN A 44 -24.52 41.21 -11.43
C ASN A 44 -23.79 42.50 -11.00
N ALA A 45 -23.75 43.50 -11.88
CA ALA A 45 -23.04 44.76 -11.60
C ALA A 45 -23.64 45.53 -10.41
N GLU A 46 -24.95 45.45 -10.23
CA GLU A 46 -25.69 46.09 -9.14
C GLU A 46 -25.30 45.52 -7.78
N SER A 47 -25.36 44.20 -7.61
CA SER A 47 -24.95 43.49 -6.40
C SER A 47 -23.50 43.78 -6.04
N LYS A 48 -22.60 43.77 -7.03
CA LYS A 48 -21.18 44.11 -6.81
C LYS A 48 -21.00 45.55 -6.34
N TYR A 49 -21.70 46.49 -6.97
CA TYR A 49 -21.66 47.89 -6.57
C TYR A 49 -22.20 48.08 -5.15
N ALA A 50 -23.33 47.45 -4.81
CA ALA A 50 -23.92 47.51 -3.48
C ALA A 50 -22.97 46.96 -2.41
N LEU A 51 -22.42 45.77 -2.62
CA LEU A 51 -21.46 45.15 -1.68
C LEU A 51 -20.22 46.02 -1.48
N ALA A 52 -19.63 46.54 -2.57
CA ALA A 52 -18.48 47.44 -2.51
C ALA A 52 -18.80 48.75 -1.78
N LYS A 53 -19.96 49.35 -2.04
CA LYS A 53 -20.40 50.60 -1.41
C LYS A 53 -20.56 50.47 0.10
N PHE A 54 -21.03 49.32 0.58
CA PHE A 54 -21.23 49.04 2.00
C PHE A 54 -20.05 48.30 2.66
N GLY A 55 -18.98 48.00 1.92
CA GLY A 55 -17.81 47.30 2.44
C GLY A 55 -18.10 45.87 2.90
N VAL A 56 -19.08 45.20 2.29
CA VAL A 56 -19.49 43.83 2.63
C VAL A 56 -18.76 42.85 1.70
N GLU A 57 -18.22 41.77 2.25
CA GLU A 57 -17.56 40.72 1.47
C GLU A 57 -18.53 40.00 0.52
N GLU A 58 -18.04 39.64 -0.68
CA GLU A 58 -18.84 38.87 -1.63
C GLU A 58 -19.14 37.46 -1.08
N PRO A 59 -20.38 36.95 -1.22
CA PRO A 59 -20.70 35.57 -0.85
C PRO A 59 -19.87 34.54 -1.60
N SER A 60 -19.65 33.38 -0.99
CA SER A 60 -18.95 32.26 -1.63
C SER A 60 -19.71 31.76 -2.87
N LEU A 61 -19.01 31.58 -3.99
CA LEU A 61 -19.62 31.00 -5.19
C LEU A 61 -19.74 29.48 -5.05
N VAL A 62 -20.97 28.96 -5.04
CA VAL A 62 -21.28 27.52 -4.97
C VAL A 62 -22.09 27.12 -6.19
N LEU A 63 -21.44 26.50 -7.17
CA LEU A 63 -22.05 26.16 -8.46
C LEU A 63 -22.86 24.86 -8.42
N ASN A 64 -22.47 23.92 -7.56
CA ASN A 64 -23.19 22.67 -7.33
C ASN A 64 -23.01 22.21 -5.88
N VAL A 65 -23.91 21.32 -5.47
CA VAL A 65 -23.87 20.60 -4.19
C VAL A 65 -23.97 19.10 -4.46
N GLU A 66 -23.45 18.67 -5.61
CA GLU A 66 -23.46 17.26 -5.99
C GLU A 66 -22.62 16.47 -4.99
N PRO A 67 -23.14 15.36 -4.44
CA PRO A 67 -22.38 14.54 -3.51
C PRO A 67 -21.08 14.07 -4.15
N ALA A 68 -19.97 14.33 -3.47
CA ALA A 68 -18.64 13.87 -3.84
C ALA A 68 -18.24 12.64 -3.02
N VAL A 69 -17.26 11.87 -3.51
CA VAL A 69 -16.70 10.73 -2.75
C VAL A 69 -16.14 11.19 -1.39
N SER A 70 -15.67 12.44 -1.29
CA SER A 70 -15.23 13.07 -0.04
C SER A 70 -16.33 13.21 1.02
N ASP A 71 -17.60 13.14 0.63
CA ASP A 71 -18.73 13.27 1.55
C ASP A 71 -19.07 11.94 2.24
N LEU A 72 -18.42 10.85 1.83
CA LEU A 72 -18.58 9.54 2.47
C LEU A 72 -17.93 9.53 3.85
N SER A 73 -18.72 9.20 4.86
CA SER A 73 -18.28 9.15 6.27
C SER A 73 -17.31 8.02 6.60
N ARG A 74 -17.23 6.99 5.74
CA ARG A 74 -16.31 5.86 5.86
C ARG A 74 -15.54 5.68 4.56
N MET A 75 -14.33 6.21 4.55
CA MET A 75 -13.29 5.80 3.61
C MET A 75 -12.47 4.71 4.30
N HIS A 76 -12.36 3.53 3.70
CA HIS A 76 -11.53 2.46 4.22
C HIS A 76 -10.06 2.89 4.12
N GLN A 77 -9.36 3.00 5.25
CA GLN A 77 -8.03 3.63 5.32
C GLN A 77 -6.88 2.63 5.17
N ASP A 78 -7.21 1.35 5.23
CA ASP A 78 -6.25 0.25 5.22
C ASP A 78 -5.48 0.22 3.91
N ARG A 79 -4.16 0.06 4.05
CA ARG A 79 -3.20 0.08 2.95
C ARG A 79 -1.92 -0.62 3.39
N ALA A 80 -1.15 -1.09 2.42
CA ALA A 80 0.22 -1.55 2.60
C ALA A 80 1.17 -0.79 1.67
N VAL A 81 2.46 -0.75 2.03
CA VAL A 81 3.51 -0.18 1.17
C VAL A 81 3.95 -1.25 0.17
N GLY A 82 4.38 -0.85 -1.03
CA GLY A 82 4.81 -1.79 -2.09
C GLY A 82 5.95 -2.74 -1.70
N SER A 83 6.73 -2.42 -0.67
CA SER A 83 7.78 -3.27 -0.11
C SER A 83 7.26 -4.32 0.90
N THR A 84 5.97 -4.31 1.22
CA THR A 84 5.36 -5.23 2.19
C THR A 84 5.30 -6.63 1.60
N PRO A 85 5.83 -7.67 2.27
CA PRO A 85 5.72 -9.05 1.82
C PRO A 85 4.26 -9.47 1.59
N THR A 86 4.01 -10.24 0.54
CA THR A 86 2.65 -10.69 0.17
C THR A 86 1.94 -11.43 1.31
N ILE A 87 2.67 -12.22 2.10
CA ILE A 87 2.11 -12.94 3.25
C ILE A 87 1.61 -11.98 4.34
N ASP A 88 2.31 -10.86 4.57
CA ASP A 88 1.89 -9.84 5.53
C ASP A 88 0.67 -9.06 5.01
N VAL A 89 0.59 -8.84 3.69
CA VAL A 89 -0.61 -8.31 3.04
C VAL A 89 -1.80 -9.25 3.25
N ILE A 90 -1.61 -10.56 3.08
CA ILE A 90 -2.66 -11.56 3.32
C ILE A 90 -3.10 -11.56 4.79
N HIS A 91 -2.14 -11.53 5.72
CA HIS A 91 -2.46 -11.45 7.16
C HIS A 91 -3.26 -10.19 7.49
N GLN A 92 -2.85 -9.03 6.96
CA GLN A 92 -3.58 -7.79 7.17
C GLN A 92 -4.99 -7.84 6.58
N MET A 93 -5.18 -8.51 5.45
CA MET A 93 -6.48 -8.72 4.83
C MET A 93 -7.40 -9.60 5.71
N ASP A 94 -6.86 -10.68 6.27
CA ASP A 94 -7.58 -11.61 7.14
C ASP A 94 -7.93 -10.97 8.48
N GLU A 95 -6.95 -10.36 9.17
CA GLU A 95 -7.14 -9.71 10.47
C GLU A 95 -8.20 -8.61 10.45
N LYS A 96 -8.32 -7.91 9.32
CA LYS A 96 -9.24 -6.78 9.17
C LYS A 96 -10.56 -7.16 8.51
N ASP A 97 -10.71 -8.41 8.06
CA ASP A 97 -11.85 -8.92 7.29
C ASP A 97 -12.10 -8.12 6.00
N ILE A 98 -11.05 -7.94 5.19
CA ILE A 98 -11.07 -7.09 3.99
C ILE A 98 -10.60 -7.87 2.77
N ARG A 99 -11.30 -7.69 1.65
CA ARG A 99 -11.04 -8.47 0.42
C ARG A 99 -10.10 -7.78 -0.56
N ASN A 100 -9.87 -6.49 -0.36
CA ASN A 100 -9.07 -5.65 -1.25
C ASN A 100 -8.21 -4.70 -0.40
N LEU A 101 -6.91 -4.70 -0.67
CA LEU A 101 -5.96 -3.84 0.01
C LEU A 101 -5.22 -2.95 -1.02
N PRO A 102 -5.40 -1.63 -0.94
CA PRO A 102 -4.59 -0.67 -1.70
C PRO A 102 -3.11 -0.77 -1.34
N ILE A 103 -2.27 -0.81 -2.37
CA ILE A 103 -0.81 -0.76 -2.23
C ILE A 103 -0.34 0.63 -2.62
N ILE A 104 0.41 1.27 -1.74
CA ILE A 104 0.94 2.63 -1.91
C ILE A 104 2.46 2.65 -1.94
N ASP A 105 3.04 3.74 -2.45
CA ASP A 105 4.47 4.04 -2.25
C ASP A 105 4.70 4.77 -0.91
N GLU A 106 5.98 5.07 -0.63
CA GLU A 106 6.39 5.79 0.57
C GLU A 106 5.83 7.22 0.66
N SER A 107 5.45 7.82 -0.48
CA SER A 107 4.83 9.15 -0.54
C SER A 107 3.30 9.12 -0.33
N GLY A 108 2.72 7.93 -0.21
CA GLY A 108 1.28 7.72 -0.07
C GLY A 108 0.52 7.67 -1.40
N LYS A 109 1.22 7.63 -2.54
CA LYS A 109 0.58 7.51 -3.86
C LYS A 109 0.18 6.06 -4.10
N LEU A 110 -1.02 5.85 -4.65
CA LEU A 110 -1.52 4.54 -5.03
C LEU A 110 -0.65 3.93 -6.15
N LEU A 111 -0.07 2.76 -5.88
CA LEU A 111 0.63 1.93 -6.85
C LEU A 111 -0.30 0.91 -7.49
N GLY A 112 -1.20 0.32 -6.71
CA GLY A 112 -2.09 -0.72 -7.19
C GLY A 112 -3.01 -1.28 -6.11
N LEU A 113 -3.59 -2.45 -6.39
CA LEU A 113 -4.53 -3.12 -5.51
C LEU A 113 -4.19 -4.61 -5.47
N VAL A 114 -4.07 -5.16 -4.26
CA VAL A 114 -4.10 -6.60 -4.04
C VAL A 114 -5.53 -6.98 -3.66
N SER A 115 -6.05 -8.00 -4.33
CA SER A 115 -7.39 -8.54 -4.03
C SER A 115 -7.31 -10.03 -3.77
N GLU A 116 -8.25 -10.54 -2.99
CA GLU A 116 -8.40 -11.97 -2.73
C GLU A 116 -8.49 -12.77 -4.05
N HIS A 117 -9.25 -12.25 -5.02
CA HIS A 117 -9.33 -12.84 -6.37
C HIS A 117 -7.99 -12.81 -7.10
N GLY A 118 -7.24 -11.70 -7.01
CA GLY A 118 -5.92 -11.56 -7.61
C GLY A 118 -4.91 -12.56 -7.04
N LEU A 119 -4.93 -12.76 -5.72
CA LEU A 119 -4.11 -13.74 -5.01
C LEU A 119 -4.49 -15.17 -5.42
N ALA A 120 -5.78 -15.51 -5.42
CA ALA A 120 -6.25 -16.82 -5.85
C ALA A 120 -5.85 -17.11 -7.30
N ARG A 121 -5.99 -16.12 -8.19
CA ARG A 121 -5.56 -16.24 -9.59
C ARG A 121 -4.05 -16.43 -9.68
N ALA A 122 -3.24 -15.67 -8.94
CA ALA A 122 -1.78 -15.82 -8.94
C ALA A 122 -1.38 -17.25 -8.51
N TYR A 123 -2.04 -17.80 -7.49
CA TYR A 123 -1.78 -19.16 -7.01
C TYR A 123 -2.17 -20.24 -8.04
N VAL A 124 -3.35 -20.12 -8.67
CA VAL A 124 -3.85 -21.12 -9.63
C VAL A 124 -3.19 -21.01 -11.01
N SER A 125 -2.87 -19.78 -11.45
CA SER A 125 -2.30 -19.51 -12.78
C SER A 125 -0.81 -19.81 -12.89
N ASN A 126 -0.19 -20.29 -11.81
CA ASN A 126 1.20 -20.75 -11.77
C ASN A 126 1.37 -22.11 -12.51
N THR A 127 0.74 -22.23 -13.67
CA THR A 127 0.75 -23.38 -14.58
C THR A 127 1.98 -23.37 -15.50
N LYS A 128 2.83 -22.34 -15.42
CA LYS A 128 4.09 -22.27 -16.15
C LYS A 128 5.21 -22.83 -15.27
N MET A 129 6.02 -23.71 -15.85
CA MET A 129 7.26 -24.26 -15.26
C MET A 129 8.36 -23.19 -15.17
N ASP A 130 8.01 -21.97 -14.74
CA ASP A 130 9.00 -20.93 -14.50
C ASP A 130 9.76 -21.28 -13.22
N THR A 131 11.08 -21.13 -13.26
CA THR A 131 11.93 -21.38 -12.09
C THR A 131 11.45 -20.49 -10.94
N LEU A 132 11.22 -21.10 -9.77
CA LEU A 132 10.88 -20.35 -8.57
C LEU A 132 11.97 -19.30 -8.34
N ALA A 133 11.58 -18.05 -8.11
CA ALA A 133 12.51 -16.97 -7.85
C ALA A 133 11.95 -16.05 -6.77
N VAL A 134 12.85 -15.45 -6.00
CA VAL A 134 12.50 -14.40 -5.04
C VAL A 134 13.01 -13.06 -5.54
N SER A 135 12.13 -12.07 -5.49
CA SER A 135 12.49 -10.66 -5.59
C SER A 135 13.29 -10.24 -4.35
N PRO A 136 14.01 -9.10 -4.40
CA PRO A 136 14.81 -8.60 -3.28
C PRO A 136 14.05 -8.63 -1.96
N ILE A 137 14.48 -9.52 -1.05
CA ILE A 137 13.87 -9.73 0.26
C ILE A 137 14.94 -9.73 1.36
N PRO A 138 14.77 -8.98 2.46
CA PRO A 138 15.67 -9.07 3.60
C PRO A 138 15.72 -10.48 4.17
N VAL A 139 16.91 -10.95 4.56
CA VAL A 139 17.10 -12.30 5.11
C VAL A 139 16.19 -12.52 6.32
N GLU A 140 16.08 -11.53 7.22
CA GLU A 140 15.23 -11.59 8.40
C GLU A 140 13.76 -11.79 8.06
N THR A 141 13.30 -11.14 6.99
CA THR A 141 11.93 -11.27 6.51
C THR A 141 11.70 -12.70 6.01
N LEU A 142 12.61 -13.23 5.19
CA LEU A 142 12.50 -14.60 4.70
C LEU A 142 12.55 -15.62 5.85
N THR A 143 13.46 -15.46 6.80
CA THR A 143 13.56 -16.31 8.00
C THR A 143 12.26 -16.31 8.80
N ARG A 144 11.65 -15.13 9.02
CA ARG A 144 10.37 -15.01 9.73
C ARG A 144 9.25 -15.76 8.99
N ILE A 145 9.17 -15.61 7.67
CA ILE A 145 8.14 -16.25 6.83
C ILE A 145 8.28 -17.77 6.85
N LEU A 146 9.52 -18.27 6.83
CA LEU A 146 9.81 -19.70 6.85
C LEU A 146 9.81 -20.28 8.28
N HIS A 147 9.61 -19.47 9.31
CA HIS A 147 9.76 -19.85 10.71
C HIS A 147 11.11 -20.54 11.01
N GLY A 148 12.18 -20.04 10.39
CA GLY A 148 13.52 -20.63 10.46
C GLY A 148 14.44 -19.96 11.48
N GLU A 149 15.68 -20.46 11.53
CA GLU A 149 16.80 -19.90 12.29
C GLU A 149 17.97 -19.57 11.35
N ILE A 150 18.60 -18.41 11.52
CA ILE A 150 19.81 -18.05 10.78
C ILE A 150 21.02 -18.58 11.54
N ARG A 151 21.73 -19.54 10.95
CA ARG A 151 22.98 -20.07 11.52
C ARG A 151 24.20 -19.22 11.17
N VAL A 152 24.27 -18.75 9.93
CA VAL A 152 25.34 -17.89 9.41
C VAL A 152 24.70 -16.84 8.50
N LYS A 153 25.12 -15.58 8.64
CA LYS A 153 24.62 -14.46 7.83
C LYS A 153 25.78 -13.77 7.10
N LYS A 154 25.77 -13.83 5.77
CA LYS A 154 26.71 -13.10 4.89
C LYS A 154 26.05 -12.04 4.00
N HIS A 155 24.74 -12.16 3.77
CA HIS A 155 23.95 -11.25 2.96
C HIS A 155 22.83 -10.64 3.80
N ASP A 156 22.48 -9.38 3.53
CA ASP A 156 21.32 -8.72 4.14
C ASP A 156 20.05 -8.92 3.31
N VAL A 157 20.19 -8.99 1.99
CA VAL A 157 19.08 -9.10 1.04
C VAL A 157 19.38 -10.24 0.07
N LEU A 158 18.36 -11.03 -0.23
CA LEU A 158 18.43 -12.13 -1.19
C LEU A 158 17.56 -11.82 -2.40
N GLU A 159 18.06 -12.18 -3.58
CA GLU A 159 17.36 -12.07 -4.85
C GLU A 159 17.94 -13.11 -5.81
N GLY A 160 17.09 -13.94 -6.41
CA GLY A 160 17.57 -14.96 -7.34
C GLY A 160 16.60 -16.10 -7.54
N ALA A 161 17.03 -17.07 -8.35
CA ALA A 161 16.32 -18.32 -8.54
C ALA A 161 16.47 -19.22 -7.30
N VAL A 162 15.46 -20.03 -7.04
CA VAL A 162 15.39 -20.99 -5.95
C VAL A 162 15.44 -22.39 -6.53
N TYR A 163 16.47 -23.14 -6.15
CA TYR A 163 16.68 -24.53 -6.56
C TYR A 163 16.36 -25.45 -5.40
N ILE A 164 15.56 -26.48 -5.66
CA ILE A 164 15.27 -27.52 -4.67
C ILE A 164 16.13 -28.73 -5.02
N SER A 165 16.89 -29.24 -4.05
CA SER A 165 17.77 -30.39 -4.22
C SER A 165 17.02 -31.72 -4.29
N ILE A 166 16.12 -31.84 -5.26
CA ILE A 166 15.57 -33.10 -5.77
C ILE A 166 16.35 -33.53 -7.01
N ASP A 167 16.85 -32.56 -7.79
CA ASP A 167 17.65 -32.80 -8.98
C ASP A 167 19.06 -33.29 -8.62
N ALA A 168 19.69 -34.02 -9.54
CA ALA A 168 21.07 -34.47 -9.35
C ALA A 168 22.01 -33.26 -9.18
N LEU A 169 22.88 -33.32 -8.17
CA LEU A 169 23.78 -32.23 -7.78
C LEU A 169 24.53 -31.57 -8.96
N HIS A 170 25.03 -32.37 -9.90
CA HIS A 170 25.75 -31.87 -11.09
C HIS A 170 24.87 -31.01 -12.01
N VAL A 171 23.56 -31.23 -12.05
CA VAL A 171 22.62 -30.42 -12.82
C VAL A 171 22.44 -29.05 -12.15
N ILE A 172 22.27 -29.03 -10.83
CA ILE A 172 22.10 -27.80 -10.06
C ILE A 172 23.36 -26.93 -10.17
N LEU A 173 24.53 -27.52 -9.94
CA LEU A 173 25.82 -26.84 -10.03
C LEU A 173 26.12 -26.27 -11.44
N SER A 174 25.53 -26.83 -12.50
CA SER A 174 25.70 -26.32 -13.86
C SER A 174 24.88 -25.06 -14.18
N ARG A 175 23.89 -24.73 -13.33
CA ARG A 175 22.92 -23.64 -13.57
C ARG A 175 22.94 -22.57 -12.49
N ILE A 176 23.30 -22.94 -11.27
CA ILE A 176 23.24 -22.06 -10.11
C ILE A 176 24.29 -20.95 -10.19
N THR A 177 23.93 -19.77 -9.72
CA THR A 177 24.78 -18.58 -9.68
C THR A 177 24.96 -18.09 -8.25
N GLU A 178 25.88 -17.13 -8.08
CA GLU A 178 26.21 -16.53 -6.78
C GLU A 178 25.03 -15.80 -6.11
N LYS A 179 23.98 -15.49 -6.88
CA LYS A 179 22.76 -14.81 -6.41
C LYS A 179 21.67 -15.79 -5.98
N ASP A 180 21.78 -17.04 -6.38
CA ASP A 180 20.69 -18.00 -6.25
C ASP A 180 20.64 -18.64 -4.86
N ILE A 181 19.51 -19.26 -4.59
CA ILE A 181 19.17 -19.85 -3.31
C ILE A 181 18.94 -21.34 -3.52
N ALA A 182 19.47 -22.17 -2.63
CA ALA A 182 19.25 -23.60 -2.66
C ALA A 182 18.50 -24.09 -1.42
N ILE A 183 17.55 -25.01 -1.60
CA ILE A 183 16.84 -25.71 -0.53
C ILE A 183 17.31 -27.17 -0.53
N VAL A 184 17.88 -27.61 0.59
CA VAL A 184 18.47 -28.95 0.75
C VAL A 184 17.99 -29.58 2.05
N GLY A 185 17.77 -30.90 2.05
CA GLY A 185 17.51 -31.69 3.25
C GLY A 185 18.80 -32.14 3.96
N ASP A 186 18.76 -33.32 4.55
CA ASP A 186 19.90 -33.96 5.24
C ASP A 186 20.87 -34.62 4.24
N ASP A 187 21.71 -33.80 3.58
CA ASP A 187 22.74 -34.25 2.65
C ASP A 187 23.97 -33.32 2.72
N GLU A 188 24.84 -33.55 3.70
CA GLU A 188 26.03 -32.74 3.95
C GLU A 188 26.96 -32.59 2.70
N PRO A 189 27.24 -33.64 1.91
CA PRO A 189 27.97 -33.50 0.64
C PRO A 189 27.37 -32.46 -0.31
N THR A 190 26.06 -32.48 -0.51
CA THR A 190 25.35 -31.53 -1.37
C THR A 190 25.38 -30.13 -0.78
N GLN A 191 25.14 -30.00 0.53
CA GLN A 191 25.21 -28.73 1.25
C GLN A 191 26.59 -28.05 1.07
N LEU A 192 27.68 -28.81 1.28
CA LEU A 192 29.06 -28.32 1.13
C LEU A 192 29.38 -27.92 -0.30
N ALA A 193 28.95 -28.72 -1.29
CA ALA A 193 29.18 -28.44 -2.71
C ALA A 193 28.50 -27.13 -3.14
N LEU A 194 27.28 -26.88 -2.66
CA LEU A 194 26.52 -25.68 -2.96
C LEU A 194 27.12 -24.44 -2.30
N VAL A 195 27.54 -24.52 -1.02
CA VAL A 195 28.27 -23.42 -0.36
C VAL A 195 29.57 -23.11 -1.09
N SER A 196 30.31 -24.15 -1.50
CA SER A 196 31.56 -23.99 -2.26
C SER A 196 31.34 -23.39 -3.66
N ALA A 197 30.14 -23.55 -4.22
CA ALA A 197 29.75 -22.92 -5.49
C ALA A 197 29.41 -21.42 -5.34
N GLY A 198 29.39 -20.89 -4.11
CA GLY A 198 29.25 -19.46 -3.84
C GLY A 198 27.82 -18.94 -3.89
N ILE A 199 26.82 -19.79 -3.65
CA ILE A 199 25.39 -19.39 -3.65
C ILE A 199 25.07 -18.32 -2.61
N ALA A 200 24.02 -17.53 -2.85
CA ALA A 200 23.65 -16.43 -1.94
C ALA A 200 23.10 -16.93 -0.60
N ALA A 201 22.31 -18.01 -0.62
CA ALA A 201 21.77 -18.62 0.58
C ALA A 201 21.49 -20.12 0.43
N LEU A 202 21.81 -20.87 1.49
CA LEU A 202 21.44 -22.27 1.66
C LEU A 202 20.35 -22.38 2.72
N ILE A 203 19.19 -22.91 2.35
CA ILE A 203 18.06 -23.19 3.25
C ILE A 203 18.04 -24.69 3.55
N ILE A 204 18.21 -25.04 4.82
CA ILE A 204 18.15 -26.42 5.29
C ILE A 204 16.71 -26.76 5.69
N ALA A 205 16.11 -27.73 5.00
CA ALA A 205 14.73 -28.14 5.22
C ALA A 205 14.59 -29.10 6.41
N ASP A 206 13.39 -29.14 6.99
CA ASP A 206 12.96 -30.08 8.05
C ASP A 206 13.87 -30.10 9.30
N SER A 207 14.54 -28.98 9.59
CA SER A 207 15.52 -28.89 10.68
C SER A 207 16.62 -29.97 10.63
N ALA A 208 16.98 -30.41 9.42
CA ALA A 208 18.04 -31.38 9.20
C ALA A 208 19.37 -30.93 9.86
N PRO A 209 20.20 -31.88 10.31
CA PRO A 209 21.42 -31.56 11.03
C PRO A 209 22.37 -30.72 10.19
N VAL A 210 22.92 -29.67 10.81
CA VAL A 210 23.92 -28.79 10.22
C VAL A 210 25.27 -29.15 10.83
N GLY A 211 26.12 -29.81 10.04
CA GLY A 211 27.46 -30.22 10.45
C GLY A 211 28.40 -29.03 10.68
N GLN A 212 29.39 -29.21 11.55
CA GLN A 212 30.36 -28.15 11.87
C GLN A 212 31.21 -27.76 10.65
N ARG A 213 31.54 -28.73 9.79
CA ARG A 213 32.25 -28.50 8.53
C ARG A 213 31.50 -27.54 7.60
N LEU A 214 30.17 -27.65 7.57
CA LEU A 214 29.33 -26.77 6.77
C LEU A 214 29.31 -25.35 7.34
N LEU A 215 29.22 -25.20 8.66
CA LEU A 215 29.27 -23.89 9.32
C LEU A 215 30.59 -23.18 9.03
N GLU A 216 31.72 -23.89 9.17
CA GLU A 216 33.05 -23.37 8.87
C GLU A 216 33.17 -22.97 7.39
N ALA A 217 32.67 -23.79 6.47
CA ALA A 217 32.66 -23.48 5.04
C ALA A 217 31.78 -22.27 4.70
N ALA A 218 30.67 -22.08 5.42
CA ALA A 218 29.78 -20.94 5.23
C ALA A 218 30.37 -19.63 5.80
N GLU A 219 31.20 -19.72 6.85
CA GLU A 219 31.88 -18.57 7.44
C GLU A 219 33.10 -18.11 6.62
N ALA A 220 33.85 -19.04 6.02
CA ALA A 220 35.02 -18.79 5.17
C ALA A 220 34.70 -17.91 3.96
#